data_AF-A0A932F496-F1
#
_entry.id   AF-A0A932F496-F1
#
_cell.length_a   1.000
_cell.length_b   1.000
_cell.length_c   1.000
_cell.angle_alpha   90.00
_cell.angle_beta   90.00
_cell.angle_gamma   90.00
#
_symmetry.space_group_name_H-M   'P 1'
#
loop_
_entity.id
_entity.type
_entity.pdbx_description
1 polymer ?
#
loop_
_entity_poly.entity_id
_entity_poly.type
_entity_poly.pdbx_seq_one_letter_code
_entity_poly.pdbx_strand_id
1 'polypeptide(L)' 'NGQIVIRPINYLAMSYDHRLIDGREAVLGLVAMKEALEEPARLLFDI' A
#
# COMPACT_ATOMS: atom_id res chain seq x y z
N ASN A 1 13.08 -15.13 -9.26
CA ASN A 1 12.65 -13.71 -9.29
C ASN A 1 13.21 -12.97 -10.50
N GLY A 2 12.92 -13.44 -11.72
CA GLY A 2 13.45 -12.81 -12.95
C GLY A 2 12.76 -13.30 -14.23
N GLN A 3 11.60 -13.93 -14.08
CA GLN A 3 10.78 -14.37 -15.20
C GLN A 3 9.66 -13.37 -15.40
N ILE A 4 9.34 -13.05 -16.65
CA ILE A 4 8.20 -12.21 -17.00
C ILE A 4 6.95 -13.08 -16.85
N VAL A 5 6.06 -12.70 -15.94
CA VAL A 5 4.81 -13.42 -15.64
C VAL A 5 3.66 -12.43 -15.54
N ILE A 6 2.48 -12.84 -16.01
CA ILE A 6 1.28 -12.03 -15.87
C ILE A 6 0.86 -12.01 -14.39
N ARG A 7 0.51 -10.82 -13.90
CA ARG A 7 -0.02 -10.60 -12.56
C ARG A 7 -1.25 -9.70 -12.64
N PRO A 8 -2.30 -9.97 -11.85
CA PRO A 8 -3.37 -9.00 -11.65
C PRO A 8 -2.80 -7.84 -10.82
N ILE A 9 -2.69 -6.66 -11.43
CA ILE A 9 -2.16 -5.44 -10.79
C ILE A 9 -3.28 -4.41 -10.72
N ASN A 10 -3.30 -3.63 -9.63
CA ASN A 10 -4.17 -2.48 -9.47
C ASN A 10 -3.36 -1.21 -9.15
N TYR A 11 -3.80 -0.06 -9.64
CA TYR A 11 -3.24 1.24 -9.29
C TYR A 11 -4.09 1.91 -8.22
N LEU A 12 -3.44 2.38 -7.16
CA LEU A 12 -4.08 3.11 -6.08
C LEU A 12 -3.62 4.57 -6.09
N ALA A 13 -4.55 5.47 -5.82
CA ALA A 13 -4.27 6.90 -5.65
C ALA A 13 -4.89 7.37 -4.34
N MET A 14 -4.09 8.08 -3.54
CA MET A 14 -4.54 8.70 -2.30
C MET A 14 -4.26 10.19 -2.36
N SER A 15 -5.34 10.99 -2.35
CA SER A 15 -5.25 12.42 -2.16
C SER A 15 -5.30 12.74 -0.67
N TYR A 16 -4.45 13.66 -0.22
CA TYR A 16 -4.36 14.07 1.17
C TYR A 16 -4.16 15.58 1.28
N ASP A 17 -4.52 16.15 2.42
CA ASP A 17 -4.31 17.55 2.71
C ASP A 17 -2.89 17.77 3.23
N HIS A 18 -2.01 18.31 2.37
CA HIS A 18 -0.62 18.60 2.68
C HIS A 18 -0.41 19.61 3.83
N ARG A 19 -1.45 20.36 4.21
CA ARG A 19 -1.37 21.27 5.36
C ARG A 19 -1.42 20.52 6.69
N LEU A 20 -1.95 19.30 6.68
CA LEU A 20 -2.17 18.48 7.86
C LEU A 20 -1.30 17.20 7.87
N ILE A 21 -1.11 16.57 6.71
CA ILE A 21 -0.42 15.30 6.56
C ILE A 21 0.82 15.53 5.71
N ASP A 22 1.97 15.10 6.21
CA ASP A 22 3.21 15.21 5.43
C ASP A 22 3.32 14.11 4.37
N GLY A 23 4.24 14.29 3.40
CA GLY A 23 4.40 13.35 2.30
C GLY A 23 4.90 11.96 2.75
N ARG A 24 5.65 11.87 3.85
CA ARG A 24 6.11 10.59 4.40
C ARG A 24 4.92 9.84 4.98
N GLU A 25 4.08 10.48 5.79
CA GLU A 25 2.90 9.88 6.40
C GLU A 25 1.93 9.38 5.33
N ALA A 26 1.70 10.19 4.29
CA ALA A 26 0.86 9.78 3.16
C ALA A 26 1.44 8.55 2.42
N VAL A 27 2.75 8.52 2.15
CA VAL A 27 3.38 7.37 1.49
C VAL A 27 3.32 6.12 2.37
N LEU A 28 3.59 6.25 3.68
CA LEU A 28 3.53 5.12 4.62
C LEU A 28 2.10 4.58 4.73
N GLY A 29 1.09 5.45 4.77
CA GLY A 29 -0.31 5.04 4.75
C GLY A 29 -0.68 4.27 3.47
N LEU A 30 -0.27 4.77 2.31
CA LEU A 30 -0.53 4.10 1.03
C LEU A 30 0.20 2.74 0.93
N VAL A 31 1.43 2.65 1.45
CA VAL A 31 2.17 1.37 1.54
C VAL A 31 1.46 0.40 2.46
N ALA A 32 1.01 0.84 3.64
CA ALA A 32 0.26 0.00 4.57
C ALA A 32 -1.03 -0.55 3.95
N MET A 33 -1.78 0.28 3.20
CA MET A 33 -2.95 -0.18 2.45
C MET A 33 -2.59 -1.23 1.39
N LYS A 34 -1.50 -1.01 0.64
CA LYS A 34 -1.02 -1.95 -0.37
C LYS A 34 -0.61 -3.30 0.26
N GLU A 35 0.10 -3.29 1.37
CA GLU A 35 0.48 -4.50 2.10
C GLU A 35 -0.73 -5.23 2.67
N ALA A 36 -1.69 -4.51 3.25
CA ALA A 36 -2.93 -5.07 3.76
C ALA A 36 -3.77 -5.79 2.67
N LEU A 37 -3.76 -5.27 1.45
CA LEU A 37 -4.47 -5.87 0.31
C LEU A 37 -3.72 -7.06 -0.31
N GLU A 38 -2.38 -7.00 -0.37
CA GLU A 38 -1.55 -8.08 -0.92
C GLU A 38 -1.37 -9.25 0.08
N GLU A 39 -1.34 -8.96 1.38
CA GLU A 39 -1.17 -9.93 2.46
C GLU A 39 -2.21 -9.72 3.58
N PRO A 40 -3.50 -10.07 3.37
CA PRO A 40 -4.56 -9.83 4.36
C PRO A 40 -4.35 -10.53 5.71
N ALA A 41 -3.52 -11.58 5.76
CA ALA A 41 -3.17 -12.28 6.99
C ALA A 41 -2.45 -11.36 7.99
N ARG A 42 -1.69 -10.35 7.53
CA ARG A 42 -1.03 -9.39 8.42
C ARG A 42 -2.02 -8.61 9.28
N LEU A 43 -3.19 -8.27 8.72
CA LEU A 43 -4.28 -7.61 9.46
C LEU A 43 -4.87 -8.50 10.56
N LEU A 44 -4.85 -9.83 10.36
CA LEU A 44 -5.43 -10.79 11.32
C LEU A 44 -4.49 -11.09 12.48
N PHE A 45 -3.18 -11.03 12.25
CA PHE A 45 -2.18 -11.42 13.21
C PHE A 45 -1.40 -10.25 13.83
N ASP A 46 -1.67 -9.01 13.39
CA ASP A 46 -1.02 -7.77 13.88
C ASP A 46 0.52 -7.85 13.81
N ILE A 47 1.04 -8.47 12.73
CA ILE A 47 2.47 -8.70 12.43
C ILE A 47 2.89 -7.97 11.15
#